data_AF-A0A1V5KU06-F1
#
_entry.id   AF-A0A1V5KU06-F1
#
_cell.length_a   1.000
_cell.length_b   1.000
_cell.length_c   1.000
_cell.angle_alpha   90.00
_cell.angle_beta   90.00
_cell.angle_gamma   90.00
#
_symmetry.space_group_name_H-M   'P 1'
#
loop_
_entity.id
_entity.type
_entity.pdbx_description
1 polymer ?
#
loop_
_entity_poly.entity_id
_entity_poly.type
_entity_poly.pdbx_seq_one_letter_code
_entity_poly.pdbx_strand_id
1 'polypeptide(L)'
;MTDKDQNGTENNDITPTNEEKGPVTVLELGKKLHRDQLLNLSTLVIGDIMGRLTAPRFRERDGDRTKLGYLRALTSQMSVHASILKDQDLEQINRKLDLLLEVKKK
;
A
#
# COMPACT_ATOMS: atom_id res chain seq x y z
N MET A 1 16.53 -55.87 6.93
CA MET A 1 16.57 -54.42 6.62
C MET A 1 15.18 -53.87 6.85
N THR A 2 15.03 -52.96 7.80
CA THR A 2 13.76 -52.32 8.15
C THR A 2 13.97 -50.83 7.93
N ASP A 3 13.55 -50.32 6.78
CA ASP A 3 13.52 -48.89 6.52
C ASP A 3 12.09 -48.40 6.79
N LYS A 4 11.98 -47.62 7.86
CA LYS A 4 10.78 -46.91 8.27
C LYS A 4 10.69 -45.66 7.40
N ASP A 5 9.75 -45.63 6.47
CA ASP A 5 9.42 -44.41 5.75
C ASP A 5 8.78 -43.39 6.71
N GLN A 6 9.59 -42.42 7.12
CA GLN A 6 9.13 -41.18 7.73
C GLN A 6 8.60 -40.27 6.62
N ASN A 7 7.28 -40.27 6.40
CA ASN A 7 6.64 -39.17 5.68
C ASN A 7 5.61 -38.53 6.61
N GLY A 8 6.05 -37.52 7.35
CA GLY A 8 5.17 -36.65 8.11
C GLY A 8 4.34 -35.82 7.15
N THR A 9 3.02 -35.94 7.24
CA THR A 9 2.08 -35.07 6.53
C THR A 9 2.23 -33.65 7.06
N GLU A 10 3.07 -32.84 6.41
CA GLU A 10 3.10 -31.39 6.62
C GLU A 10 1.85 -30.79 5.97
N ASN A 11 0.82 -30.56 6.78
CA ASN A 11 -0.33 -29.75 6.39
C ASN A 11 0.11 -28.30 6.28
N ASN A 12 0.64 -27.94 5.11
CA ASN A 12 0.87 -26.55 4.73
C ASN A 12 -0.47 -25.91 4.35
N ASP A 13 -1.30 -25.65 5.36
CA ASP A 13 -2.48 -24.79 5.24
C ASP A 13 -2.03 -23.33 5.06
N ILE A 14 -1.47 -23.04 3.88
CA ILE A 14 -1.34 -21.68 3.39
C ILE A 14 -2.65 -21.40 2.67
N THR A 15 -3.67 -21.03 3.43
CA THR A 15 -4.89 -20.48 2.84
C THR A 15 -4.47 -19.29 1.98
N PRO A 16 -4.70 -19.29 0.65
CA PRO A 16 -4.49 -18.10 -0.13
C PRO A 16 -5.51 -17.09 0.40
N THR A 17 -5.02 -16.02 1.03
CA THR A 17 -5.86 -14.86 1.29
C THR A 17 -6.20 -14.31 -0.09
N ASN A 18 -7.36 -14.74 -0.58
CA ASN A 18 -7.96 -14.26 -1.80
C ASN A 18 -8.42 -12.84 -1.48
N GLU A 19 -7.50 -11.87 -1.59
CA GLU A 19 -7.86 -10.46 -1.60
C GLU A 19 -8.76 -10.25 -2.81
N GLU A 20 -10.07 -10.29 -2.57
CA GLU A 20 -11.07 -9.90 -3.55
C GLU A 20 -10.70 -8.50 -4.05
N LYS A 21 -10.17 -8.43 -5.27
CA LYS A 21 -10.04 -7.19 -6.04
C LYS A 21 -11.44 -6.73 -6.45
N GLY A 22 -12.23 -6.31 -5.46
CA GLY A 22 -13.38 -5.46 -5.69
C GLY A 22 -12.92 -4.12 -6.26
N PRO A 23 -13.78 -3.41 -7.01
CA PRO A 23 -13.52 -2.01 -7.36
C PRO A 23 -13.23 -1.25 -6.07
N VAL A 24 -12.25 -0.32 -6.10
CA VAL A 24 -11.83 0.50 -4.95
C VAL A 24 -13.06 1.19 -4.35
N THR A 25 -13.69 0.52 -3.39
CA THR A 25 -14.90 0.97 -2.71
C THR A 25 -14.50 1.96 -1.65
N VAL A 26 -15.30 3.01 -1.55
CA VAL A 26 -15.24 4.13 -0.62
C VAL A 26 -14.39 3.82 0.63
N LEU A 27 -13.29 4.55 0.80
CA LEU A 27 -12.47 4.51 2.02
C LEU A 27 -13.39 4.53 3.24
N GLU A 28 -13.39 3.46 4.02
CA GLU A 28 -14.22 3.39 5.22
C GLU A 28 -13.81 4.50 6.17
N LEU A 29 -14.77 5.39 6.45
CA LEU A 29 -14.54 6.58 7.28
C LEU A 29 -14.08 6.14 8.68
N GLY A 30 -12.91 6.64 9.10
CA GLY A 30 -12.34 6.34 10.41
C GLY A 30 -11.34 5.17 10.45
N LYS A 31 -11.19 4.40 9.37
CA LYS A 31 -10.11 3.41 9.28
C LYS A 31 -8.80 4.07 8.82
N LYS A 32 -7.68 3.64 9.42
CA LYS A 32 -6.34 4.09 9.01
C LYS A 32 -6.02 3.51 7.63
N LEU A 33 -5.39 4.32 6.79
CA LEU A 33 -4.91 3.89 5.48
C LEU A 33 -3.61 3.10 5.64
N HIS A 34 -3.55 1.92 5.01
CA HIS A 34 -2.33 1.13 4.92
C HIS A 34 -1.48 1.54 3.71
N ARG A 35 -0.19 1.18 3.75
CA ARG A 35 0.77 1.54 2.71
C ARG A 35 0.37 1.03 1.32
N ASP A 36 -0.12 -0.19 1.24
CA ASP A 36 -0.53 -0.81 -0.02
C ASP A 36 -1.76 -0.12 -0.61
N GLN A 37 -2.70 0.29 0.25
CA GLN A 37 -3.85 1.09 -0.15
C GLN A 37 -3.42 2.46 -0.69
N LEU A 38 -2.47 3.12 -0.04
CA LEU A 38 -1.91 4.39 -0.51
C LEU A 38 -1.20 4.24 -1.86
N LEU A 39 -0.46 3.16 -2.05
CA LEU A 39 0.23 2.85 -3.30
C LEU A 39 -0.78 2.58 -4.44
N ASN A 40 -1.84 1.81 -4.16
CA ASN A 40 -2.90 1.54 -5.11
C ASN A 40 -3.61 2.83 -5.56
N LEU A 41 -3.96 3.70 -4.61
CA LEU A 41 -4.54 5.01 -4.91
C LEU A 41 -3.58 5.86 -5.76
N SER A 42 -2.28 5.82 -5.47
CA SER A 42 -1.28 6.58 -6.23
C SER A 42 -1.17 6.08 -7.67
N THR A 43 -1.21 4.78 -7.85
CA THR A 43 -1.14 4.14 -9.18
C THR A 43 -2.37 4.50 -10.01
N LEU A 44 -3.55 4.54 -9.39
CA LEU A 44 -4.79 4.93 -10.06
C LEU A 44 -4.74 6.40 -10.52
N VAL A 45 -4.36 7.32 -9.63
CA VAL A 45 -4.23 8.75 -9.95
C VAL A 45 -3.20 8.99 -11.04
N ILE A 46 -2.03 8.35 -10.94
CA ILE A 46 -0.99 8.42 -11.96
C ILE A 46 -1.49 7.88 -13.29
N GLY A 47 -2.17 6.72 -13.29
CA GLY A 47 -2.72 6.11 -14.50
C GLY A 47 -3.72 7.01 -15.22
N ASP A 48 -4.64 7.64 -14.49
CA ASP A 48 -5.62 8.57 -15.04
C ASP A 48 -4.96 9.82 -15.65
N ILE A 49 -3.98 10.40 -14.97
CA ILE A 49 -3.22 11.56 -15.48
C ILE A 49 -2.38 11.15 -16.70
N MET A 50 -1.66 10.03 -16.61
CA MET A 50 -0.81 9.53 -17.69
C MET A 50 -1.63 9.24 -18.94
N GLY A 51 -2.78 8.59 -18.84
CA GLY A 51 -3.66 8.33 -19.99
C GLY A 51 -4.14 9.62 -20.68
N ARG A 52 -4.23 10.73 -19.94
CA ARG A 52 -4.58 12.04 -20.49
C ARG A 52 -3.39 12.74 -21.13
N LEU A 53 -2.20 12.61 -20.55
CA LEU A 53 -0.96 13.22 -21.07
C LEU A 53 -0.41 12.48 -22.30
N THR A 54 -0.58 11.17 -22.39
CA THR A 54 -0.07 10.34 -23.50
C THR A 54 -1.05 10.20 -24.66
N ALA A 55 -2.21 10.82 -24.58
CA ALA A 55 -3.18 10.82 -25.67
C ALA A 55 -2.57 11.47 -26.95
N PRO A 56 -2.89 10.98 -28.16
CA PRO A 56 -2.30 11.48 -29.41
C PRO A 56 -2.43 12.99 -29.62
N ARG A 57 -3.47 13.60 -29.03
CA ARG A 57 -3.65 15.04 -28.94
C ARG A 57 -4.23 15.40 -27.57
N PHE A 58 -3.58 16.31 -26.87
CA PHE A 58 -4.16 16.92 -25.68
C PHE A 58 -5.25 17.92 -26.09
N ARG A 59 -6.44 17.77 -25.51
CA ARG A 59 -7.53 18.75 -25.62
C ARG A 59 -8.14 18.95 -24.23
N GLU A 60 -8.19 20.21 -23.80
CA GLU A 60 -8.92 20.61 -22.60
C GLU A 60 -10.41 20.26 -22.80
N ARG A 61 -10.95 19.52 -21.86
CA ARG A 61 -12.36 19.16 -21.74
C ARG A 61 -12.99 20.03 -20.67
N ASP A 62 -14.29 20.23 -20.80
CA ASP A 62 -15.04 20.88 -19.73
C ASP A 62 -14.90 20.09 -18.42
N GLY A 63 -14.70 20.81 -17.32
CA GLY A 63 -14.43 20.24 -15.99
C GLY A 63 -12.98 19.82 -15.72
N ASP A 64 -12.06 19.89 -16.67
CA ASP A 64 -10.66 19.49 -16.47
C ASP A 64 -9.96 20.29 -15.36
N ARG A 65 -10.22 21.60 -15.31
CA ARG A 65 -9.66 22.47 -14.27
C ARG A 65 -10.12 22.04 -12.88
N THR A 66 -11.41 21.73 -12.74
CA THR A 66 -12.01 21.25 -11.50
C THR A 66 -11.43 19.89 -11.10
N LYS A 67 -11.33 18.95 -12.07
CA LYS A 67 -10.72 17.64 -11.85
C LYS A 67 -9.26 17.76 -11.40
N LEU A 68 -8.47 18.60 -12.06
CA LEU A 68 -7.09 18.88 -11.67
C LEU A 68 -6.99 19.49 -10.27
N GLY A 69 -7.95 20.33 -9.87
CA GLY A 69 -8.05 20.84 -8.50
C GLY A 69 -8.18 19.72 -7.47
N TYR A 70 -9.13 18.80 -7.67
CA TYR A 70 -9.31 17.64 -6.79
C TYR A 70 -8.11 16.71 -6.80
N LEU A 71 -7.51 16.44 -7.96
CA LEU A 71 -6.32 15.59 -8.06
C LEU A 71 -5.14 16.18 -7.29
N ARG A 72 -4.88 17.49 -7.39
CA ARG A 72 -3.83 18.15 -6.60
C ARG A 72 -4.10 18.04 -5.10
N ALA A 73 -5.34 18.28 -4.66
CA ALA A 73 -5.72 18.13 -3.26
C ALA A 73 -5.51 16.69 -2.76
N LEU A 74 -5.92 15.69 -3.57
CA LEU A 74 -5.73 14.28 -3.25
C LEU A 74 -4.24 13.92 -3.16
N THR A 75 -3.41 14.33 -4.13
CA THR A 75 -1.96 14.08 -4.10
C THR A 75 -1.32 14.71 -2.86
N SER A 76 -1.69 15.95 -2.50
CA SER A 76 -1.19 16.58 -1.28
C SER A 76 -1.55 15.79 -0.03
N GLN A 77 -2.79 15.33 0.09
CA GLN A 77 -3.24 14.55 1.24
C GLN A 77 -2.50 13.20 1.33
N MET A 78 -2.29 12.55 0.18
CA MET A 78 -1.53 11.30 0.10
C MET A 78 -0.08 11.46 0.52
N SER A 79 0.58 12.56 0.15
CA SER A 79 1.94 12.86 0.60
C SER A 79 2.02 13.03 2.11
N VAL A 80 1.03 13.69 2.73
CA VAL A 80 0.94 13.82 4.19
C VAL A 80 0.80 12.44 4.84
N HIS A 81 -0.12 11.60 4.37
CA HIS A 81 -0.28 10.24 4.90
C HIS A 81 0.97 9.38 4.73
N ALA A 82 1.67 9.47 3.60
CA ALA A 82 2.93 8.76 3.38
C ALA A 82 4.00 9.15 4.40
N SER A 83 4.11 10.44 4.72
CA SER A 83 5.08 10.94 5.72
C SER A 83 4.78 10.37 7.11
N ILE A 84 3.51 10.41 7.54
CA ILE A 84 3.07 9.89 8.84
C ILE A 84 3.35 8.39 8.96
N LEU A 85 3.06 7.62 7.90
CA LEU A 85 3.34 6.18 7.88
C LEU A 85 4.84 5.90 7.98
N LYS A 86 5.67 6.65 7.23
CA LYS A 86 7.12 6.51 7.29
C LYS A 86 7.66 6.80 8.69
N ASP A 87 7.16 7.85 9.35
CA ASP A 87 7.60 8.21 10.70
C ASP A 87 7.23 7.12 11.70
N GLN A 88 6.03 6.55 11.60
CA GLN A 88 5.60 5.41 12.41
C GLN A 88 6.47 4.16 12.18
N ASP A 89 6.79 3.85 10.93
CA ASP A 89 7.67 2.72 10.59
C ASP A 89 9.08 2.93 11.18
N LEU A 90 9.63 4.14 11.09
CA LEU A 90 10.94 4.49 11.66
C LEU A 90 10.95 4.39 13.18
N GLU A 91 9.90 4.89 13.86
CA GLU A 91 9.78 4.72 15.31
C GLU A 91 9.75 3.25 15.73
N GLN A 92 9.02 2.41 14.99
CA GLN A 92 8.97 0.98 15.27
C GLN A 92 10.32 0.30 15.04
N ILE A 93 11.04 0.66 13.97
CA ILE A 93 12.38 0.14 13.67
C ILE A 93 13.35 0.51 14.79
N ASN A 94 13.35 1.78 15.22
CA ASN A 94 14.22 2.24 16.30
C ASN A 94 13.95 1.51 17.62
N ARG A 95 12.67 1.34 17.99
CA ARG A 95 12.30 0.57 19.19
C ARG A 95 12.79 -0.87 19.13
N LYS A 96 12.68 -1.53 17.97
CA LYS A 96 13.19 -2.91 17.78
C LYS A 96 14.72 -2.96 17.86
N LEU A 97 15.41 -1.95 17.31
CA LEU A 97 16.87 -1.86 17.35
C LEU A 97 17.37 -1.70 18.79
N ASP A 98 16.73 -0.82 19.57
CA ASP A 98 17.08 -0.60 20.98
C ASP A 98 16.94 -1.90 21.79
N LEU A 99 15.84 -2.62 21.63
CA LEU A 99 15.63 -3.93 22.28
C LEU A 99 16.72 -4.94 21.90
N LEU A 100 17.11 -5.02 20.63
CA LEU A 100 18.18 -5.91 20.18
C LEU A 100 19.55 -5.52 20.75
N LEU A 101 19.84 -4.23 20.85
CA LEU A 101 21.08 -3.73 21.44
C LEU A 101 21.14 -3.97 22.96
N GLU A 102 20.00 -3.87 23.66
CA GLU A 102 19.90 -4.21 25.08
C GLU A 102 20.12 -5.71 25.32
N VAL A 103 19.54 -6.58 24.48
CA VAL A 103 19.74 -8.04 24.57
C VAL A 103 21.20 -8.40 24.31
N LYS A 104 21.87 -7.79 23.32
CA LYS A 104 23.28 -8.08 23.00
C LYS A 104 24.27 -7.60 24.08
N LYS A 105 23.85 -6.68 24.95
CA LYS A 105 24.68 -6.20 26.07
C LYS A 105 24.61 -7.11 27.31
N LYS A 106 23.68 -8.07 27.35
CA LYS A 106 23.62 -9.12 28.37
C LYS A 106 24.33 -10.38 27.89
#